data_AF-A0A3M1QX67-F1
#
_entry.id   AF-A0A3M1QX67-F1
#
_cell.length_a   1.000
_cell.length_b   1.000
_cell.length_c   1.000
_cell.angle_alpha   90.00
_cell.angle_beta   90.00
_cell.angle_gamma   90.00
#
_symmetry.space_group_name_H-M   'P 1'
#
loop_
_entity.id
_entity.type
_entity.pdbx_description
1 polymer ?
#
loop_
_entity_poly.entity_id
_entity_poly.type
_entity_poly.pdbx_seq_one_letter_code
_entity_poly.pdbx_strand_id
1 'polypeptide(L)'
;MNCPEHTQYDLLVMDLLERPLADALLAHARVCPRCRSRFDQSRRAHAQRIRMYEAFDRDHEQLREQLMAALPDGAPQAPRRGRLGGIIMSMNARTIRRTAAILAPAACVLLALVLYVTPSNNVALADVIANLRRAQTMVCRVTTYIGGDQPVSTGAMYLSEAFGSRVEFDTPGQGRVVMVRPLGGEIHLIDETGESAVSIDTSASDQLVGSAPADFIAALRGWTGDADRELGRKEIDGRQAEGFEIDGDRLGFSSAPGAHSSARVWVDVKTALPVLIELETTSPDGQNTYVRQDQFVWDTPLEAKLFELDIPAGTQEVDVALPPADEATLLAGLERYAVLSDGAYPPSLRVQDVVGSVAGAIASGVAQQPEGKETLPAELMSDVFTLQQMCAFYQRLVEEGRDPEYFGANVTSEDGRAVLLRWRIDENAKRVIYADLHAETIASPGT
;
A
#
# COMPACT_ATOMS: atom_id res chain seq x y z
N MET A 1 -23.57 -29.69 21.36
CA MET A 1 -24.09 -28.31 21.35
C MET A 1 -23.97 -27.79 19.93
N ASN A 2 -25.02 -27.19 19.39
CA ASN A 2 -24.94 -26.56 18.07
C ASN A 2 -24.01 -25.35 18.14
N CYS A 3 -23.21 -25.13 17.09
CA CYS A 3 -22.37 -23.94 16.99
C CYS A 3 -23.28 -22.70 16.86
N PRO A 4 -23.01 -21.62 17.62
CA PRO A 4 -23.67 -20.33 17.45
C PRO A 4 -23.58 -19.79 16.02
N GLU A 5 -24.54 -18.95 15.65
CA GLU A 5 -24.52 -18.24 14.36
C GLU A 5 -23.39 -17.19 14.33
N HIS A 6 -22.87 -16.89 13.14
CA HIS A 6 -21.78 -15.93 12.96
C HIS A 6 -22.12 -14.54 13.52
N THR A 7 -23.35 -14.07 13.27
CA THR A 7 -23.87 -12.78 13.73
C THR A 7 -23.83 -12.61 15.25
N GLN A 8 -23.89 -13.71 16.01
CA GLN A 8 -23.78 -13.64 17.47
C GLN A 8 -22.36 -13.27 17.92
N TYR A 9 -21.32 -13.68 17.18
CA TYR A 9 -19.95 -13.27 17.47
C TYR A 9 -19.69 -11.81 17.07
N ASP A 10 -20.31 -11.32 15.99
CA ASP A 10 -20.25 -9.90 15.62
C ASP A 10 -20.88 -9.02 16.72
N LEU A 11 -22.07 -9.39 17.21
CA LEU A 11 -22.74 -8.67 18.30
C LEU A 11 -21.96 -8.76 19.62
N LEU A 12 -21.34 -9.91 19.91
CA LEU A 12 -20.49 -10.09 21.08
C LEU A 12 -19.31 -9.12 21.07
N VAL A 13 -18.62 -9.02 19.93
CA VAL A 13 -17.43 -8.18 19.79
C VAL A 13 -17.79 -6.69 19.86
N MET A 14 -18.99 -6.31 19.43
CA MET A 14 -19.52 -4.95 19.53
C MET A 14 -20.09 -4.60 20.92
N ASP A 15 -19.99 -5.51 21.89
CA ASP A 15 -20.57 -5.38 23.24
C ASP A 15 -22.09 -5.11 23.24
N LEU A 16 -22.81 -5.73 22.29
CA LEU A 16 -24.26 -5.56 22.11
C LEU A 16 -25.11 -6.72 22.68
N LEU A 17 -24.47 -7.71 23.31
CA LEU A 17 -25.16 -8.87 23.89
C LEU A 17 -25.33 -8.73 25.40
N GLU A 18 -26.40 -9.31 25.93
CA GLU A 18 -26.56 -9.47 27.37
C GLU A 18 -25.46 -10.38 27.94
N ARG A 19 -24.94 -10.03 29.12
CA ARG A 19 -23.82 -10.73 29.78
C ARG A 19 -23.94 -12.26 29.81
N PRO A 20 -25.11 -12.87 30.14
CA PRO A 20 -25.22 -14.33 30.18
C PRO A 20 -25.00 -15.00 28.82
N LEU A 21 -25.46 -14.36 27.73
CA LEU A 21 -25.27 -14.87 26.38
C LEU A 21 -23.82 -14.63 25.92
N ALA A 22 -23.25 -13.47 26.24
CA ALA A 22 -21.85 -13.18 25.96
C ALA A 22 -20.91 -14.18 26.62
N ASP A 23 -21.12 -14.48 27.91
CA ASP A 23 -20.35 -15.47 28.67
C ASP A 23 -20.48 -16.87 28.07
N ALA A 24 -21.69 -17.26 27.66
CA ALA A 24 -21.94 -18.55 27.02
C ALA A 24 -21.22 -18.69 25.67
N LEU A 25 -21.23 -17.64 24.84
CA LEU A 25 -20.52 -17.62 23.56
C LEU A 25 -19.00 -17.67 23.74
N LEU A 26 -18.45 -16.90 24.69
CA LEU A 26 -17.03 -16.93 25.03
C LEU A 26 -16.60 -18.31 25.56
N ALA A 27 -17.40 -18.92 26.45
CA ALA A 27 -17.15 -20.26 26.95
C ALA A 27 -17.17 -21.30 25.81
N HIS A 28 -18.11 -21.17 24.86
CA HIS A 28 -18.18 -22.05 23.70
C HIS A 28 -16.98 -21.88 22.74
N ALA A 29 -16.61 -20.64 22.42
CA ALA A 29 -15.46 -20.35 21.56
C ALA A 29 -14.13 -20.86 22.17
N ARG A 30 -14.03 -20.95 23.51
CA ARG A 30 -12.84 -21.56 24.15
C ARG A 30 -12.69 -23.05 23.84
N VAL A 31 -13.79 -23.79 23.70
CA VAL A 31 -13.78 -25.26 23.53
C VAL A 31 -13.99 -25.72 22.09
N CYS A 32 -14.54 -24.87 21.21
CA CYS A 32 -14.82 -25.21 19.81
C CYS A 32 -13.88 -24.44 18.87
N PRO A 33 -12.92 -25.11 18.19
CA PRO A 33 -11.95 -24.45 17.30
C PRO A 33 -12.59 -23.61 16.18
N ARG A 34 -13.66 -24.12 15.56
CA ARG A 34 -14.42 -23.40 14.52
C ARG A 34 -15.02 -22.10 15.05
N CYS A 35 -15.59 -22.12 16.25
CA CYS A 35 -16.16 -20.94 16.88
C CYS A 35 -15.09 -19.97 17.40
N ARG A 36 -13.93 -20.47 17.81
CA ARG A 36 -12.76 -19.64 18.14
C ARG A 36 -12.33 -18.81 16.94
N SER A 37 -12.10 -19.46 15.80
CA SER A 37 -11.72 -18.81 14.55
C SER A 37 -12.73 -17.73 14.12
N ARG A 38 -14.05 -18.03 14.19
CA ARG A 38 -15.11 -17.04 13.92
C ARG A 38 -15.07 -15.86 14.87
N PHE A 39 -14.93 -16.10 16.16
CA PHE A 39 -14.82 -15.03 17.16
C PHE A 39 -13.61 -14.14 16.89
N ASP A 40 -12.45 -14.72 16.59
CA ASP A 40 -11.24 -13.97 16.26
C ASP A 40 -11.42 -13.14 14.98
N GLN A 41 -12.09 -13.68 13.96
CA GLN A 41 -12.44 -12.97 12.73
C GLN A 41 -13.36 -11.78 13.01
N SER A 42 -14.46 -11.97 13.75
CA SER A 42 -15.36 -10.89 14.16
C SER A 42 -14.60 -9.81 14.95
N ARG A 43 -13.67 -10.21 15.83
CA ARG A 43 -12.84 -9.29 16.61
C ARG A 43 -11.94 -8.43 15.73
N ARG A 44 -11.26 -9.02 14.75
CA ARG A 44 -10.43 -8.30 13.77
C ARG A 44 -11.27 -7.34 12.93
N ALA A 45 -12.40 -7.80 12.42
CA ALA A 45 -13.31 -6.98 11.60
C ALA A 45 -13.84 -5.77 12.39
N HIS A 46 -14.21 -5.95 13.66
CA HIS A 46 -14.65 -4.83 14.50
C HIS A 46 -13.51 -3.85 14.82
N ALA A 47 -12.32 -4.34 15.16
CA ALA A 47 -11.16 -3.48 15.40
C ALA A 47 -10.79 -2.66 14.15
N GLN A 48 -10.90 -3.26 12.95
CA GLN A 48 -10.73 -2.54 11.69
C GLN A 48 -11.81 -1.46 11.50
N ARG A 49 -13.09 -1.77 11.78
CA ARG A 49 -14.18 -0.76 11.73
C ARG A 49 -13.92 0.40 12.69
N ILE A 50 -13.48 0.13 13.93
CA ILE A 50 -13.11 1.18 14.89
C ILE A 50 -12.00 2.07 14.31
N ARG A 51 -10.91 1.48 13.80
CA ARG A 51 -9.81 2.25 13.18
C ARG A 51 -10.27 3.10 12.01
N MET A 52 -11.20 2.60 11.19
CA MET A 52 -11.80 3.38 10.10
C MET A 52 -12.63 4.56 10.61
N TYR A 53 -13.43 4.37 11.66
CA TYR A 53 -14.18 5.47 12.30
C TYR A 53 -13.24 6.51 12.92
N GLU A 54 -12.19 6.08 13.62
CA GLU A 54 -11.18 6.97 14.21
C GLU A 54 -10.40 7.76 13.14
N ALA A 55 -10.09 7.14 11.99
CA ALA A 55 -9.50 7.84 10.86
C ALA A 55 -10.47 8.87 10.26
N PHE A 56 -11.72 8.46 10.01
CA PHE A 56 -12.77 9.35 9.51
C PHE A 56 -13.00 10.55 10.42
N ASP A 57 -13.08 10.34 11.75
CA ASP A 57 -13.29 11.41 12.72
C ASP A 57 -12.11 12.39 12.74
N ARG A 58 -10.86 11.89 12.67
CA ARG A 58 -9.66 12.73 12.57
C ARG A 58 -9.65 13.57 11.30
N ASP A 59 -9.94 12.96 10.15
CA ASP A 59 -9.98 13.65 8.87
C ASP A 59 -11.11 14.70 8.83
N HIS A 60 -12.27 14.37 9.40
CA HIS A 60 -13.40 15.29 9.50
C HIS A 60 -13.10 16.48 10.42
N GLU A 61 -12.42 16.26 11.55
CA GLU A 61 -11.97 17.34 12.43
C GLU A 61 -10.94 18.24 11.76
N GLN A 62 -9.95 17.66 11.05
CA GLN A 62 -8.97 18.42 10.28
C GLN A 62 -9.63 19.24 9.17
N LEU A 63 -10.56 18.66 8.41
CA LEU A 63 -11.31 19.37 7.37
C LEU A 63 -12.14 20.51 7.97
N ARG A 64 -12.78 20.27 9.12
CA ARG A 64 -13.53 21.30 9.85
C ARG A 64 -12.61 22.42 10.32
N GLU A 65 -11.44 22.12 10.87
CA GLU A 65 -10.46 23.12 11.28
C GLU A 65 -9.95 23.94 10.10
N GLN A 66 -9.62 23.31 8.98
CA GLN A 66 -9.24 23.99 7.74
C GLN A 66 -10.35 24.92 7.25
N LEU A 67 -11.61 24.46 7.28
CA LEU A 67 -12.75 25.25 6.86
C LEU A 67 -12.98 26.44 7.81
N MET A 68 -12.79 26.25 9.13
CA MET A 68 -12.88 27.32 10.12
C MET A 68 -11.74 28.34 10.00
N ALA A 69 -10.52 27.89 9.68
CA ALA A 69 -9.35 28.75 9.46
C ALA A 69 -9.44 29.51 8.12
N ALA A 70 -10.11 28.95 7.11
CA ALA A 70 -10.34 29.58 5.82
C ALA A 70 -11.44 30.65 5.85
N LEU A 71 -12.24 30.73 6.92
CA LEU A 71 -13.20 31.82 7.10
C LEU A 71 -12.43 33.11 7.44
N PRO A 72 -12.62 34.20 6.68
CA PRO A 72 -11.93 35.45 6.98
C PRO A 72 -12.35 36.00 8.35
N ASP A 73 -11.35 36.38 9.15
CA ASP A 73 -11.52 37.11 10.41
C ASP A 73 -12.23 38.44 10.12
N GLY A 74 -13.55 38.46 10.34
CA GLY A 74 -14.39 39.61 10.06
C GLY A 74 -15.43 39.39 8.97
N ALA A 75 -16.07 38.21 8.93
CA ALA A 75 -17.32 38.01 8.18
C ALA A 75 -18.23 39.24 8.39
N PRO A 76 -18.50 40.04 7.34
CA PRO A 76 -19.21 41.29 7.49
C PRO A 76 -20.62 40.99 7.99
N GLN A 77 -21.00 41.63 9.11
CA GLN A 77 -22.38 41.62 9.58
C GLN A 77 -23.30 41.95 8.42
N ALA A 78 -24.29 41.07 8.17
CA ALA A 78 -25.14 41.13 7.00
C ALA A 78 -25.60 42.57 6.70
N PRO A 79 -25.33 43.12 5.50
CA PRO A 79 -25.70 44.48 5.19
C PRO A 79 -27.23 44.59 5.21
N ARG A 80 -27.73 45.53 6.03
CA ARG A 80 -29.13 45.95 6.01
C ARG A 80 -29.51 46.29 4.57
N ARG A 81 -30.51 45.57 4.03
CA ARG A 81 -31.08 45.74 2.68
C ARG A 81 -31.30 47.22 2.34
N GLY A 82 -30.34 47.80 1.61
CA GLY A 82 -30.43 49.12 0.99
C GLY A 82 -31.06 49.00 -0.40
N ARG A 83 -32.10 49.79 -0.63
CA ARG A 83 -32.89 49.91 -1.88
C ARG A 83 -32.01 50.34 -3.07
N LEU A 84 -31.52 49.38 -3.86
CA LEU A 84 -30.85 49.62 -5.15
C LEU A 84 -31.88 49.72 -6.30
N GLY A 85 -32.77 50.72 -6.22
CA GLY A 85 -33.80 50.98 -7.24
C GLY A 85 -33.55 52.22 -8.12
N GLY A 86 -32.40 52.89 -8.02
CA GLY A 86 -32.29 54.30 -8.45
C GLY A 86 -31.32 54.65 -9.57
N ILE A 87 -30.49 53.74 -10.09
CA ILE A 87 -29.31 54.18 -10.89
C ILE A 87 -29.43 53.93 -12.41
N ILE A 88 -30.47 53.25 -12.92
CA ILE A 88 -30.54 52.88 -14.35
C ILE A 88 -31.33 53.88 -15.25
N MET A 89 -31.86 55.00 -14.74
CA MET A 89 -32.68 55.92 -15.57
C MET A 89 -32.15 57.35 -15.75
N SER A 90 -30.84 57.55 -15.83
CA SER A 90 -30.30 58.84 -16.29
C SER A 90 -29.09 58.70 -17.20
N MET A 91 -29.25 58.01 -18.33
CA MET A 91 -28.31 58.12 -19.46
C MET A 91 -29.04 58.67 -20.68
N ASN A 92 -28.68 59.90 -21.02
CA ASN A 92 -29.27 60.71 -22.08
C ASN A 92 -28.79 60.24 -23.46
N ALA A 93 -29.71 60.04 -24.41
CA ALA A 93 -29.48 59.36 -25.70
C ALA A 93 -28.54 60.08 -26.69
N ARG A 94 -28.01 61.26 -26.34
CA ARG A 94 -27.10 62.04 -27.21
C ARG A 94 -25.60 61.73 -27.01
N THR A 95 -25.23 61.00 -25.96
CA THR A 95 -23.81 60.68 -25.68
C THR A 95 -23.35 59.36 -26.32
N ILE A 96 -24.28 58.53 -26.83
CA ILE A 96 -24.02 57.18 -27.34
C ILE A 96 -23.26 57.17 -28.68
N ARG A 97 -23.31 58.25 -29.48
CA ARG A 97 -22.64 58.29 -30.80
C ARG A 97 -21.14 58.62 -30.76
N ARG A 98 -20.58 59.11 -29.64
CA ARG A 98 -19.14 59.41 -29.53
C ARG A 98 -18.33 58.38 -28.76
N THR A 99 -18.98 57.50 -27.99
CA THR A 99 -18.31 56.39 -27.27
C THR A 99 -18.22 55.09 -28.06
N ALA A 100 -18.95 54.95 -29.17
CA ALA A 100 -18.90 53.76 -30.03
C ALA A 100 -17.56 53.54 -30.76
N ALA A 101 -16.77 54.61 -30.99
CA ALA A 101 -15.48 54.51 -31.67
C ALA A 101 -14.31 54.07 -30.75
N ILE A 102 -14.45 54.22 -29.43
CA ILE A 102 -13.43 53.83 -28.44
C ILE A 102 -13.74 52.45 -27.85
N LEU A 103 -15.02 52.07 -27.76
CA LEU A 103 -15.44 50.79 -27.20
C LEU A 103 -15.22 49.59 -28.15
N ALA A 104 -15.20 49.81 -29.47
CA ALA A 104 -14.96 48.73 -30.44
C ALA A 104 -13.58 48.05 -30.31
N PRO A 105 -12.44 48.78 -30.27
CA PRO A 105 -11.13 48.14 -30.07
C PRO A 105 -10.98 47.55 -28.66
N ALA A 106 -11.54 48.18 -27.62
CA ALA A 106 -11.50 47.64 -26.26
C ALA A 106 -12.30 46.33 -26.12
N ALA A 107 -13.46 46.24 -26.78
CA ALA A 107 -14.25 45.00 -26.85
C ALA A 107 -13.54 43.93 -27.68
N CYS A 108 -12.86 44.27 -28.77
CA CYS A 108 -12.05 43.32 -29.53
C CYS A 108 -10.82 42.83 -28.76
N VAL A 109 -10.15 43.68 -27.97
CA VAL A 109 -9.04 43.27 -27.10
C VAL A 109 -9.54 42.40 -25.95
N LEU A 110 -10.66 42.73 -25.31
CA LEU A 110 -11.27 41.87 -24.28
C LEU A 110 -11.76 40.54 -24.85
N LEU A 111 -12.38 40.54 -26.04
CA LEU A 111 -12.81 39.31 -26.71
C LEU A 111 -11.62 38.48 -27.18
N ALA A 112 -10.56 39.11 -27.68
CA ALA A 112 -9.30 38.43 -28.00
C ALA A 112 -8.64 37.88 -26.72
N LEU A 113 -8.66 38.62 -25.60
CA LEU A 113 -8.13 38.15 -24.31
C LEU A 113 -8.94 36.97 -23.78
N VAL A 114 -10.28 37.01 -23.89
CA VAL A 114 -11.18 35.93 -23.47
C VAL A 114 -11.07 34.72 -24.40
N LEU A 115 -10.77 34.90 -25.69
CA LEU A 115 -10.51 33.81 -26.64
C LEU A 115 -9.06 33.28 -26.56
N TYR A 116 -8.10 34.07 -26.08
CA TYR A 116 -6.73 33.63 -25.80
C TYR A 116 -6.61 32.95 -24.44
N VAL A 117 -7.46 33.32 -23.49
CA VAL A 117 -7.75 32.56 -22.27
C VAL A 117 -8.75 31.48 -22.67
N THR A 118 -8.37 30.60 -23.60
CA THR A 118 -9.03 29.31 -23.66
C THR A 118 -8.91 28.72 -22.26
N PRO A 119 -10.02 28.28 -21.62
CA PRO A 119 -9.92 27.58 -20.36
C PRO A 119 -8.94 26.45 -20.61
N SER A 120 -7.77 26.55 -19.98
CA SER A 120 -6.84 25.46 -19.95
C SER A 120 -7.61 24.36 -19.24
N ASN A 121 -8.10 23.38 -19.98
CA ASN A 121 -8.65 22.13 -19.44
C ASN A 121 -7.50 21.35 -18.79
N ASN A 122 -6.83 21.97 -17.83
CA ASN A 122 -5.81 21.36 -17.01
C ASN A 122 -6.59 20.58 -15.97
N VAL A 123 -6.39 19.28 -15.98
CA VAL A 123 -6.86 18.44 -14.89
C VAL A 123 -5.96 18.76 -13.70
N ALA A 124 -6.52 19.07 -12.55
CA ALA A 124 -5.73 19.15 -11.32
C ALA A 124 -5.58 17.74 -10.73
N LEU A 125 -4.47 17.45 -10.05
CA LEU A 125 -4.31 16.17 -9.32
C LEU A 125 -5.47 15.94 -8.34
N ALA A 126 -5.99 17.00 -7.71
CA ALA A 126 -7.16 16.91 -6.84
C ALA A 126 -8.41 16.34 -7.54
N ASP A 127 -8.64 16.69 -8.80
CA ASP A 127 -9.75 16.14 -9.60
C ASP A 127 -9.52 14.66 -9.89
N VAL A 128 -8.27 14.27 -10.14
CA VAL A 128 -7.87 12.86 -10.30
C VAL A 128 -8.20 12.06 -9.07
N ILE A 129 -7.77 12.52 -7.89
CA ILE A 129 -8.03 11.81 -6.63
C ILE A 129 -9.54 11.74 -6.37
N ALA A 130 -10.26 12.84 -6.61
CA ALA A 130 -11.71 12.87 -6.44
C ALA A 130 -12.43 11.85 -7.35
N ASN A 131 -11.97 11.67 -8.60
CA ASN A 131 -12.54 10.68 -9.52
C ASN A 131 -12.11 9.25 -9.19
N LEU A 132 -10.86 9.04 -8.76
CA LEU A 132 -10.39 7.74 -8.26
C LEU A 132 -11.20 7.23 -7.07
N ARG A 133 -11.60 8.13 -6.16
CA ARG A 133 -12.47 7.82 -5.01
C ARG A 133 -13.91 7.48 -5.41
N ARG A 134 -14.36 7.92 -6.58
CA ARG A 134 -15.70 7.60 -7.10
C ARG A 134 -15.72 6.28 -7.86
N ALA A 135 -14.58 5.89 -8.42
CA ALA A 135 -14.48 4.68 -9.22
C ALA A 135 -14.59 3.44 -8.31
N GLN A 136 -15.57 2.59 -8.55
CA GLN A 136 -15.84 1.42 -7.70
C GLN A 136 -15.05 0.19 -8.13
N THR A 137 -14.74 0.09 -9.42
CA THR A 137 -14.03 -1.03 -10.00
C THR A 137 -12.98 -0.58 -11.02
N MET A 138 -11.98 -1.42 -11.22
CA MET A 138 -10.92 -1.18 -12.19
C MET A 138 -10.37 -2.50 -12.71
N VAL A 139 -10.04 -2.54 -13.99
CA VAL A 139 -9.19 -3.55 -14.61
C VAL A 139 -8.04 -2.86 -15.31
N CYS A 140 -6.82 -3.38 -15.15
CA CYS A 140 -5.68 -2.92 -15.93
C CYS A 140 -4.69 -4.05 -16.17
N ARG A 141 -3.77 -3.85 -17.11
CA ARG A 141 -2.60 -4.70 -17.31
C ARG A 141 -1.48 -4.21 -16.42
N VAL A 142 -0.72 -5.13 -15.84
CA VAL A 142 0.47 -4.84 -15.02
C VAL A 142 1.67 -5.54 -15.65
N THR A 143 2.76 -4.80 -15.82
CA THR A 143 4.03 -5.33 -16.33
C THR A 143 5.16 -4.90 -15.40
N THR A 144 5.96 -5.86 -14.95
CA THR A 144 7.09 -5.61 -14.04
C THR A 144 8.40 -5.86 -14.77
N TYR A 145 9.37 -5.00 -14.51
CA TYR A 145 10.72 -5.02 -15.07
C TYR A 145 11.71 -4.92 -13.92
N ILE A 146 12.78 -5.71 -13.98
CA ILE A 146 13.86 -5.69 -12.98
C ILE A 146 15.19 -5.63 -13.74
N GLY A 147 15.93 -4.53 -13.56
CA GLY A 147 17.29 -4.37 -14.09
C GLY A 147 17.43 -4.30 -15.62
N GLY A 148 16.34 -4.17 -16.38
CA GLY A 148 16.41 -4.07 -17.85
C GLY A 148 15.05 -3.91 -18.54
N ASP A 149 15.07 -3.93 -19.88
CA ASP A 149 13.89 -3.65 -20.73
C ASP A 149 12.98 -4.86 -20.98
N GLN A 150 13.40 -6.06 -20.57
CA GLN A 150 12.58 -7.25 -20.70
C GLN A 150 11.68 -7.41 -19.47
N PRO A 151 10.37 -7.63 -19.65
CA PRO A 151 9.48 -7.82 -18.52
C PRO A 151 9.78 -9.15 -17.84
N VAL A 152 9.90 -9.11 -16.50
CA VAL A 152 10.04 -10.32 -15.68
C VAL A 152 8.68 -10.93 -15.36
N SER A 153 7.61 -10.14 -15.41
CA SER A 153 6.24 -10.62 -15.27
C SER A 153 5.27 -9.71 -16.03
N THR A 154 4.20 -10.27 -16.57
CA THR A 154 3.09 -9.52 -17.18
C THR A 154 1.77 -10.14 -16.75
N GLY A 155 0.75 -9.32 -16.52
CA GLY A 155 -0.46 -9.79 -15.88
C GLY A 155 -1.65 -8.85 -16.00
N ALA A 156 -2.75 -9.24 -15.37
CA ALA A 156 -3.95 -8.43 -15.22
C ALA A 156 -4.23 -8.19 -13.73
N MET A 157 -4.67 -6.98 -13.41
CA MET A 157 -5.14 -6.60 -12.07
C MET A 157 -6.60 -6.20 -12.13
N TYR A 158 -7.35 -6.70 -11.16
CA TYR A 158 -8.75 -6.42 -10.93
C TYR A 158 -8.91 -5.84 -9.53
N LEU A 159 -9.61 -4.72 -9.41
CA LEU A 159 -9.89 -4.06 -8.15
C LEU A 159 -11.39 -3.80 -8.04
N SER A 160 -11.96 -4.09 -6.89
CA SER A 160 -13.36 -3.82 -6.56
C SER A 160 -13.48 -3.37 -5.11
N GLU A 161 -14.13 -2.23 -4.87
CA GLU A 161 -14.46 -1.78 -3.51
C GLU A 161 -15.40 -2.72 -2.77
N ALA A 162 -16.14 -3.57 -3.49
CA ALA A 162 -17.10 -4.51 -2.92
C ALA A 162 -16.51 -5.91 -2.68
N PHE A 163 -15.46 -6.29 -3.40
CA PHE A 163 -14.96 -7.67 -3.42
C PHE A 163 -13.47 -7.82 -3.07
N GLY A 164 -12.67 -6.77 -3.20
CA GLY A 164 -11.23 -6.79 -2.90
C GLY A 164 -10.38 -6.64 -4.15
N SER A 165 -9.23 -7.31 -4.19
CA SER A 165 -8.32 -7.30 -5.34
C SER A 165 -7.98 -8.71 -5.82
N ARG A 166 -7.70 -8.81 -7.12
CA ARG A 166 -7.14 -10.00 -7.77
C ARG A 166 -6.04 -9.55 -8.70
N VAL A 167 -4.90 -10.24 -8.66
CA VAL A 167 -3.80 -10.05 -9.58
C VAL A 167 -3.45 -11.40 -10.19
N GLU A 168 -3.43 -11.47 -11.50
CA GLU A 168 -2.96 -12.62 -12.25
C GLU A 168 -1.66 -12.20 -12.92
N PHE A 169 -0.56 -12.94 -12.72
CA PHE A 169 0.71 -12.65 -13.37
C PHE A 169 1.29 -13.91 -13.97
N ASP A 170 1.77 -13.78 -15.20
CA ASP A 170 2.51 -14.78 -15.93
C ASP A 170 4.01 -14.44 -15.80
N THR A 171 4.78 -15.37 -15.23
CA THR A 171 6.24 -15.24 -15.10
C THR A 171 6.92 -16.24 -16.06
N PRO A 172 7.81 -15.79 -16.96
CA PRO A 172 8.47 -16.68 -17.91
C PRO A 172 9.18 -17.84 -17.21
N GLY A 173 8.76 -19.08 -17.51
CA GLY A 173 9.33 -20.31 -16.95
C GLY A 173 8.75 -20.76 -15.61
N GLN A 174 7.88 -19.98 -14.96
CA GLN A 174 7.21 -20.34 -13.70
C GLN A 174 5.69 -20.51 -13.83
N GLY A 175 5.12 -20.17 -14.99
CA GLY A 175 3.69 -20.27 -15.24
C GLY A 175 2.91 -19.07 -14.68
N ARG A 176 1.59 -19.23 -14.65
CA ARG A 176 0.66 -18.26 -14.08
C ARG A 176 0.56 -18.39 -12.56
N VAL A 177 0.49 -17.27 -11.86
CA VAL A 177 0.09 -17.21 -10.46
C VAL A 177 -1.11 -16.29 -10.32
N VAL A 178 -2.09 -16.72 -9.54
CA VAL A 178 -3.28 -15.94 -9.20
C VAL A 178 -3.22 -15.61 -7.73
N MET A 179 -3.20 -14.31 -7.43
CA MET A 179 -3.28 -13.76 -6.09
C MET A 179 -4.64 -13.10 -5.89
N VAL A 180 -5.37 -13.50 -4.85
CA VAL A 180 -6.67 -12.93 -4.47
C VAL A 180 -6.58 -12.41 -3.05
N ARG A 181 -7.03 -11.17 -2.85
CA ARG A 181 -7.14 -10.54 -1.53
C ARG A 181 -8.57 -10.03 -1.34
N PRO A 182 -9.44 -10.79 -0.66
CA PRO A 182 -10.76 -10.32 -0.27
C PRO A 182 -10.67 -9.11 0.67
N LEU A 183 -11.72 -8.31 0.75
CA LEU A 183 -11.77 -7.16 1.65
C LEU A 183 -11.53 -7.56 3.11
N GLY A 184 -10.44 -7.05 3.70
CA GLY A 184 -10.05 -7.35 5.08
C GLY A 184 -9.71 -8.82 5.35
N GLY A 185 -9.52 -9.61 4.29
CA GLY A 185 -9.19 -11.03 4.35
C GLY A 185 -7.70 -11.33 4.22
N GLU A 186 -7.40 -12.63 4.21
CA GLU A 186 -6.08 -13.19 3.94
C GLU A 186 -5.74 -13.03 2.45
N ILE A 187 -4.45 -13.09 2.13
CA ILE A 187 -4.02 -13.17 0.73
C ILE A 187 -3.96 -14.64 0.36
N HIS A 188 -4.68 -15.03 -0.68
CA HIS A 188 -4.61 -16.38 -1.22
C HIS A 188 -3.81 -16.38 -2.53
N LEU A 189 -2.86 -17.29 -2.66
CA LEU A 189 -2.09 -17.52 -3.88
C LEU A 189 -2.34 -18.94 -4.37
N ILE A 190 -2.54 -19.10 -5.67
CA ILE A 190 -2.59 -20.39 -6.34
C ILE A 190 -1.72 -20.32 -7.59
N ASP A 191 -0.95 -21.38 -7.82
CA ASP A 191 -0.19 -21.57 -9.06
C ASP A 191 -1.12 -22.03 -10.20
N GLU A 192 -0.60 -22.06 -11.43
CA GLU A 192 -1.36 -22.47 -12.62
C GLU A 192 -1.79 -23.95 -12.56
N THR A 193 -1.01 -24.79 -11.88
CA THR A 193 -1.27 -26.22 -11.77
C THR A 193 -2.42 -26.51 -10.78
N GLY A 194 -2.68 -25.58 -9.85
CA GLY A 194 -3.62 -25.76 -8.76
C GLY A 194 -3.14 -26.82 -7.77
N GLU A 195 -1.85 -27.17 -7.78
CA GLU A 195 -1.30 -28.18 -6.88
C GLU A 195 -1.06 -27.63 -5.48
N SER A 196 -0.74 -26.33 -5.37
CA SER A 196 -0.65 -25.63 -4.10
C SER A 196 -1.52 -24.39 -4.03
N ALA A 197 -2.11 -24.19 -2.86
CA ALA A 197 -2.73 -22.94 -2.48
C ALA A 197 -2.09 -22.45 -1.18
N VAL A 198 -1.67 -21.19 -1.16
CA VAL A 198 -1.04 -20.55 0.00
C VAL A 198 -1.97 -19.49 0.53
N SER A 199 -2.38 -19.63 1.79
CA SER A 199 -3.15 -18.60 2.51
C SER A 199 -2.21 -17.85 3.44
N ILE A 200 -2.11 -16.55 3.26
CA ILE A 200 -1.22 -15.67 4.01
C ILE A 200 -2.03 -14.77 4.92
N ASP A 201 -1.92 -14.97 6.24
CA ASP A 201 -2.49 -14.08 7.24
C ASP A 201 -1.63 -12.82 7.38
N THR A 202 -2.12 -11.71 6.83
CA THR A 202 -1.45 -10.40 6.86
C THR A 202 -1.76 -9.59 8.11
N SER A 203 -2.57 -10.09 9.04
CA SER A 203 -3.03 -9.31 10.20
C SER A 203 -1.93 -8.92 11.18
N ALA A 204 -0.78 -9.61 11.16
CA ALA A 204 0.38 -9.34 12.00
C ALA A 204 1.46 -8.47 11.32
N SER A 205 1.33 -8.17 10.02
CA SER A 205 2.35 -7.43 9.27
C SER A 205 1.75 -6.21 8.56
N ASP A 206 2.02 -5.04 9.13
CA ASP A 206 1.64 -3.76 8.51
C ASP A 206 2.45 -3.49 7.22
N GLN A 207 3.58 -4.17 7.01
CA GLN A 207 4.52 -3.87 5.92
C GLN A 207 4.21 -4.52 4.57
N LEU A 208 3.32 -5.52 4.51
CA LEU A 208 2.83 -6.02 3.22
C LEU A 208 1.79 -5.10 2.60
N VAL A 209 1.33 -4.08 3.34
CA VAL A 209 0.54 -2.99 2.80
C VAL A 209 1.48 -2.06 2.05
N GLY A 210 1.39 -2.04 0.72
CA GLY A 210 2.20 -1.16 -0.14
C GLY A 210 3.06 -1.91 -1.15
N SER A 211 3.21 -3.23 -1.04
CA SER A 211 3.99 -4.01 -2.01
C SER A 211 3.16 -4.50 -3.20
N ALA A 212 1.83 -4.61 -3.06
CA ALA A 212 0.98 -5.05 -4.16
C ALA A 212 0.65 -3.88 -5.11
N PRO A 213 0.58 -4.11 -6.43
CA PRO A 213 0.15 -3.10 -7.40
C PRO A 213 -1.20 -2.44 -7.06
N ALA A 214 -2.10 -3.18 -6.37
CA ALA A 214 -3.39 -2.67 -5.89
C ALA A 214 -3.27 -1.69 -4.72
N ASP A 215 -2.25 -1.84 -3.88
CA ASP A 215 -2.03 -0.95 -2.73
C ASP A 215 -1.63 0.45 -3.22
N PHE A 216 -1.00 0.58 -4.38
CA PHE A 216 -0.71 1.88 -5.01
C PHE A 216 -1.98 2.66 -5.30
N ILE A 217 -2.97 1.99 -5.88
CA ILE A 217 -4.25 2.63 -6.19
C ILE A 217 -4.98 3.02 -4.90
N ALA A 218 -4.89 2.19 -3.85
CA ALA A 218 -5.44 2.53 -2.54
C ALA A 218 -4.73 3.73 -1.91
N ALA A 219 -3.39 3.77 -1.93
CA ALA A 219 -2.59 4.90 -1.44
C ALA A 219 -2.91 6.19 -2.21
N LEU A 220 -2.99 6.11 -3.55
CA LEU A 220 -3.33 7.25 -4.38
C LEU A 220 -4.76 7.75 -4.11
N ARG A 221 -5.73 6.86 -3.87
CA ARG A 221 -7.09 7.27 -3.42
C ARG A 221 -7.07 7.99 -2.08
N GLY A 222 -6.20 7.58 -1.16
CA GLY A 222 -6.00 8.23 0.14
C GLY A 222 -5.22 9.55 0.08
N TRP A 223 -4.59 9.84 -1.05
CA TRP A 223 -3.70 10.99 -1.21
C TRP A 223 -4.41 12.34 -1.00
N THR A 224 -3.77 13.24 -0.27
CA THR A 224 -4.27 14.61 -0.01
C THR A 224 -3.27 15.70 -0.36
N GLY A 225 -2.04 15.33 -0.76
CA GLY A 225 -0.98 16.29 -1.09
C GLY A 225 -1.02 16.77 -2.54
N ASP A 226 -0.10 17.67 -2.88
CA ASP A 226 0.16 18.10 -4.25
C ASP A 226 1.17 17.18 -4.95
N ALA A 227 1.14 17.20 -6.29
CA ALA A 227 2.19 16.59 -7.11
C ALA A 227 3.53 17.27 -6.83
N ASP A 228 4.61 16.50 -6.86
CA ASP A 228 5.97 17.05 -6.79
C ASP A 228 6.33 17.77 -8.09
N ARG A 229 5.82 17.26 -9.23
CA ARG A 229 6.02 17.87 -10.54
C ARG A 229 4.86 17.58 -11.50
N GLU A 230 4.46 18.59 -12.27
CA GLU A 230 3.60 18.41 -13.45
C GLU A 230 4.47 18.03 -14.65
N LEU A 231 4.16 16.91 -15.30
CA LEU A 231 4.90 16.36 -16.43
C LEU A 231 4.41 16.92 -17.78
N GLY A 232 3.31 17.66 -17.78
CA GLY A 232 2.67 18.20 -18.97
C GLY A 232 1.82 17.15 -19.71
N ARG A 233 1.62 17.38 -21.01
CA ARG A 233 0.71 16.58 -21.84
C ARG A 233 1.40 15.55 -22.70
N LYS A 234 0.75 14.39 -22.86
CA LYS A 234 1.19 13.31 -23.73
C LYS A 234 -0.02 12.60 -24.34
N GLU A 235 0.10 12.15 -25.58
CA GLU A 235 -0.88 11.24 -26.17
C GLU A 235 -0.52 9.79 -25.80
N ILE A 236 -1.47 9.06 -25.23
CA ILE A 236 -1.32 7.66 -24.80
C ILE A 236 -2.51 6.89 -25.36
N ASP A 237 -2.25 5.93 -26.24
CA ASP A 237 -3.28 5.10 -26.90
C ASP A 237 -4.44 5.92 -27.51
N GLY A 238 -4.10 7.05 -28.14
CA GLY A 238 -5.07 7.97 -28.76
C GLY A 238 -5.84 8.86 -27.77
N ARG A 239 -5.50 8.83 -26.49
CA ARG A 239 -6.07 9.69 -25.44
C ARG A 239 -5.09 10.79 -25.09
N GLN A 240 -5.59 12.02 -25.01
CA GLN A 240 -4.81 13.14 -24.48
C GLN A 240 -4.76 13.00 -22.95
N ALA A 241 -3.54 12.94 -22.41
CA ALA A 241 -3.31 12.76 -21.00
C ALA A 241 -2.44 13.90 -20.41
N GLU A 242 -2.72 14.26 -19.16
CA GLU A 242 -1.90 15.13 -18.32
C GLU A 242 -1.12 14.26 -17.34
N GLY A 243 0.16 14.55 -17.12
CA GLY A 243 1.03 13.73 -16.26
C GLY A 243 1.40 14.43 -14.96
N PHE A 244 1.44 13.66 -13.88
CA PHE A 244 1.92 14.08 -12.57
C PHE A 244 3.00 13.14 -12.10
N GLU A 245 3.99 13.67 -11.40
CA GLU A 245 4.98 12.89 -10.67
C GLU A 245 4.82 13.14 -9.19
N ILE A 246 4.83 12.04 -8.44
CA ILE A 246 4.74 12.02 -6.99
C ILE A 246 5.92 11.18 -6.48
N ASP A 247 6.61 11.67 -5.47
CA ASP A 247 7.62 10.91 -4.72
C ASP A 247 6.95 9.69 -4.09
N GLY A 248 7.44 8.49 -4.44
CA GLY A 248 6.85 7.25 -3.97
C GLY A 248 6.97 7.07 -2.46
N ASP A 249 7.94 7.70 -1.80
CA ASP A 249 8.09 7.64 -0.36
C ASP A 249 6.91 8.34 0.33
N ARG A 250 6.40 9.42 -0.28
CA ARG A 250 5.19 10.11 0.22
C ARG A 250 3.93 9.25 0.07
N LEU A 251 3.93 8.29 -0.84
CA LEU A 251 2.83 7.34 -1.05
C LEU A 251 2.99 6.05 -0.24
N GLY A 252 4.04 5.92 0.58
CA GLY A 252 4.34 4.70 1.33
C GLY A 252 4.86 3.55 0.46
N PHE A 253 5.43 3.86 -0.71
CA PHE A 253 6.00 2.89 -1.66
C PHE A 253 7.52 2.71 -1.54
N SER A 254 8.14 3.32 -0.54
CA SER A 254 9.58 3.21 -0.33
C SER A 254 9.97 1.76 -0.05
N SER A 255 10.79 1.18 -0.92
CA SER A 255 11.05 -0.25 -0.92
C SER A 255 12.19 -0.67 0.01
N ALA A 256 12.95 0.28 0.54
CA ALA A 256 14.11 0.09 1.42
C ALA A 256 14.67 1.47 1.85
N PRO A 257 15.44 1.57 2.96
CA PRO A 257 16.01 2.85 3.37
C PRO A 257 17.05 3.27 2.34
N GLY A 258 16.96 4.51 1.88
CA GLY A 258 17.86 5.01 0.83
C GLY A 258 17.55 4.44 -0.56
N ALA A 259 16.46 3.69 -0.73
CA ALA A 259 15.87 3.54 -2.05
C ALA A 259 15.21 4.87 -2.45
N HIS A 260 15.17 5.14 -3.74
CA HIS A 260 14.40 6.25 -4.29
C HIS A 260 13.23 5.67 -5.06
N SER A 261 12.02 6.12 -4.74
CA SER A 261 10.82 5.69 -5.42
C SER A 261 10.11 6.88 -6.06
N SER A 262 9.58 6.71 -7.26
CA SER A 262 8.80 7.74 -7.97
C SER A 262 7.61 7.11 -8.65
N ALA A 263 6.48 7.82 -8.64
CA ALA A 263 5.25 7.43 -9.29
C ALA A 263 4.86 8.49 -10.33
N ARG A 264 4.79 8.09 -11.60
CA ARG A 264 4.30 8.93 -12.70
C ARG A 264 2.88 8.49 -13.05
N VAL A 265 1.91 9.38 -12.84
CA VAL A 265 0.49 9.12 -13.08
C VAL A 265 0.04 9.97 -14.26
N TRP A 266 -0.33 9.32 -15.35
CA TRP A 266 -0.89 9.97 -16.53
C TRP A 266 -2.40 9.77 -16.56
N VAL A 267 -3.15 10.87 -16.62
CA VAL A 267 -4.61 10.87 -16.57
C VAL A 267 -5.24 11.43 -17.82
N ASP A 268 -6.33 10.82 -18.26
CA ASP A 268 -7.08 11.31 -19.41
C ASP A 268 -7.75 12.66 -19.11
N VAL A 269 -7.56 13.66 -19.98
CA VAL A 269 -8.03 15.03 -19.73
C VAL A 269 -9.55 15.18 -19.67
N LYS A 270 -10.32 14.20 -20.18
CA LYS A 270 -11.78 14.25 -20.20
C LYS A 270 -12.38 13.64 -18.94
N THR A 271 -11.79 12.55 -18.46
CA THR A 271 -12.30 11.76 -17.34
C THR A 271 -11.55 12.01 -16.04
N ALA A 272 -10.37 12.63 -16.10
CA ALA A 272 -9.42 12.76 -14.99
C ALA A 272 -9.17 11.42 -14.27
N LEU A 273 -9.19 10.30 -15.01
CA LEU A 273 -8.85 8.98 -14.49
C LEU A 273 -7.53 8.50 -15.11
N PRO A 274 -6.70 7.73 -14.37
CA PRO A 274 -5.46 7.21 -14.90
C PRO A 274 -5.64 6.38 -16.17
N VAL A 275 -4.71 6.55 -17.10
CA VAL A 275 -4.54 5.76 -18.33
C VAL A 275 -3.20 5.07 -18.41
N LEU A 276 -2.20 5.56 -17.64
CA LEU A 276 -0.90 4.95 -17.47
C LEU A 276 -0.38 5.34 -16.09
N ILE A 277 0.11 4.35 -15.34
CA ILE A 277 0.86 4.55 -14.10
C ILE A 277 2.20 3.87 -14.27
N GLU A 278 3.27 4.59 -13.95
CA GLU A 278 4.63 4.09 -13.96
C GLU A 278 5.21 4.26 -12.56
N LEU A 279 5.60 3.16 -11.93
CA LEU A 279 6.28 3.15 -10.65
C LEU A 279 7.72 2.77 -10.91
N GLU A 280 8.64 3.58 -10.45
CA GLU A 280 10.07 3.34 -10.58
C GLU A 280 10.67 3.36 -9.18
N THR A 281 11.44 2.32 -8.87
CA THR A 281 12.18 2.20 -7.62
C THR A 281 13.61 1.87 -7.95
N THR A 282 14.52 2.72 -7.49
CA THR A 282 15.95 2.46 -7.50
C THR A 282 16.37 2.08 -6.08
N SER A 283 16.81 0.85 -5.90
CA SER A 283 17.37 0.38 -4.63
C SER A 283 18.74 1.03 -4.35
N PRO A 284 19.25 0.97 -3.11
CA PRO A 284 20.53 1.59 -2.75
C PRO A 284 21.76 1.06 -3.51
N ASP A 285 21.69 -0.14 -4.05
CA ASP A 285 22.71 -0.76 -4.91
C ASP A 285 22.56 -0.40 -6.39
N GLY A 286 21.60 0.47 -6.74
CA GLY A 286 21.39 0.97 -8.09
C GLY A 286 20.57 0.04 -8.98
N GLN A 287 19.98 -1.02 -8.44
CA GLN A 287 19.06 -1.87 -9.18
C GLN A 287 17.71 -1.15 -9.35
N ASN A 288 17.25 -1.05 -10.59
CA ASN A 288 15.96 -0.43 -10.90
C ASN A 288 14.88 -1.50 -11.05
N THR A 289 13.82 -1.34 -10.28
CA THR A 289 12.53 -2.01 -10.48
C THR A 289 11.57 -1.01 -11.11
N TYR A 290 10.93 -1.39 -12.20
CA TYR A 290 9.97 -0.55 -12.90
C TYR A 290 8.67 -1.35 -13.08
N VAL A 291 7.56 -0.79 -12.61
CA VAL A 291 6.22 -1.37 -12.75
C VAL A 291 5.39 -0.44 -13.61
N ARG A 292 4.84 -0.98 -14.68
CA ARG A 292 3.94 -0.28 -15.59
C ARG A 292 2.54 -0.83 -15.45
N GLN A 293 1.58 0.04 -15.18
CA GLN A 293 0.16 -0.29 -15.22
C GLN A 293 -0.48 0.50 -16.37
N ASP A 294 -1.14 -0.18 -17.31
CA ASP A 294 -1.79 0.46 -18.45
C ASP A 294 -3.07 -0.28 -18.88
N GLN A 295 -3.71 0.16 -19.96
CA GLN A 295 -4.97 -0.40 -20.46
C GLN A 295 -6.11 -0.38 -19.42
N PHE A 296 -6.22 0.71 -18.68
CA PHE A 296 -7.25 0.87 -17.64
C PHE A 296 -8.66 0.87 -18.21
N VAL A 297 -9.54 0.09 -17.58
CA VAL A 297 -10.99 0.13 -17.73
C VAL A 297 -11.59 0.37 -16.34
N TRP A 298 -12.14 1.57 -16.16
CA TRP A 298 -12.75 2.03 -14.90
C TRP A 298 -14.25 1.75 -14.89
N ASP A 299 -14.81 1.50 -13.70
CA ASP A 299 -16.24 1.30 -13.45
C ASP A 299 -16.88 0.21 -14.33
N THR A 300 -16.08 -0.77 -14.77
CA THR A 300 -16.59 -1.96 -15.42
C THR A 300 -17.22 -2.89 -14.40
N PRO A 301 -18.44 -3.41 -14.61
CA PRO A 301 -19.01 -4.40 -13.71
C PRO A 301 -18.08 -5.60 -13.56
N LEU A 302 -17.75 -5.96 -12.33
CA LEU A 302 -16.98 -7.16 -11.98
C LEU A 302 -17.86 -8.10 -11.18
N GLU A 303 -17.78 -9.39 -11.47
CA GLU A 303 -18.55 -10.41 -10.75
C GLU A 303 -17.81 -10.82 -9.47
N ALA A 304 -18.56 -11.05 -8.39
CA ALA A 304 -17.99 -11.49 -7.10
C ALA A 304 -17.12 -12.74 -7.24
N LYS A 305 -17.56 -13.69 -8.09
CA LYS A 305 -16.86 -14.96 -8.37
C LYS A 305 -15.43 -14.76 -8.86
N LEU A 306 -15.10 -13.63 -9.48
CA LEU A 306 -13.73 -13.34 -9.91
C LEU A 306 -12.78 -13.25 -8.71
N PHE A 307 -13.27 -12.77 -7.57
CA PHE A 307 -12.53 -12.60 -6.32
C PHE A 307 -12.68 -13.79 -5.37
N GLU A 308 -13.27 -14.87 -5.84
CA GLU A 308 -13.31 -16.15 -5.15
C GLU A 308 -12.21 -17.03 -5.76
N LEU A 309 -11.43 -17.68 -4.90
CA LEU A 309 -10.45 -18.66 -5.34
C LEU A 309 -11.11 -20.04 -5.37
N ASP A 310 -11.29 -20.59 -6.57
CA ASP A 310 -11.77 -21.97 -6.74
C ASP A 310 -10.58 -22.91 -6.55
N ILE A 311 -10.27 -23.22 -5.29
CA ILE A 311 -9.19 -24.14 -4.92
C ILE A 311 -9.63 -25.56 -5.32
N PRO A 312 -8.95 -26.21 -6.29
CA PRO A 312 -9.34 -27.55 -6.73
C PRO A 312 -9.36 -28.57 -5.58
N ALA A 313 -10.24 -29.57 -5.68
CA ALA A 313 -10.25 -30.66 -4.72
C ALA A 313 -8.92 -31.44 -4.78
N GLY A 314 -8.22 -31.54 -3.66
CA GLY A 314 -6.93 -32.23 -3.55
C GLY A 314 -5.71 -31.32 -3.62
N THR A 315 -5.89 -30.01 -3.82
CA THR A 315 -4.83 -29.02 -3.67
C THR A 315 -4.24 -29.06 -2.27
N GLN A 316 -2.92 -28.95 -2.17
CA GLN A 316 -2.23 -28.81 -0.89
C GLN A 316 -2.40 -27.37 -0.40
N GLU A 317 -3.27 -27.18 0.57
CA GLU A 317 -3.40 -25.89 1.26
C GLU A 317 -2.29 -25.72 2.29
N VAL A 318 -1.64 -24.57 2.24
CA VAL A 318 -0.60 -24.17 3.18
C VAL A 318 -1.00 -22.85 3.81
N ASP A 319 -1.30 -22.89 5.10
CA ASP A 319 -1.51 -21.69 5.90
C ASP A 319 -0.16 -21.16 6.37
N VAL A 320 0.15 -19.93 5.99
CA VAL A 320 1.37 -19.25 6.39
C VAL A 320 1.02 -17.99 7.16
N ALA A 321 1.33 -18.01 8.45
CA ALA A 321 1.28 -16.82 9.27
C ALA A 321 2.54 -15.99 9.01
N LEU A 322 2.36 -14.72 8.64
CA LEU A 322 3.49 -13.80 8.58
C LEU A 322 3.94 -13.48 10.00
N PRO A 323 5.21 -13.72 10.34
CA PRO A 323 5.70 -13.29 11.64
C PRO A 323 5.70 -11.76 11.71
N PRO A 324 5.50 -11.16 12.90
CA PRO A 324 5.62 -9.73 13.05
C PRO A 324 7.08 -9.31 12.81
N ALA A 325 7.32 -8.16 12.21
CA ALA A 325 8.66 -7.58 12.18
C ALA A 325 9.03 -7.04 13.57
N ASP A 326 9.52 -7.91 14.46
CA ASP A 326 9.96 -7.59 15.82
C ASP A 326 11.33 -8.22 16.16
N GLU A 327 11.85 -7.94 17.36
CA GLU A 327 13.17 -8.45 17.78
C GLU A 327 13.21 -9.98 17.85
N ALA A 328 12.10 -10.63 18.24
CA ALA A 328 12.05 -12.09 18.30
C ALA A 328 12.17 -12.71 16.89
N THR A 329 11.50 -12.12 15.91
CA THR A 329 11.57 -12.54 14.51
C THR A 329 12.93 -12.24 13.89
N LEU A 330 13.56 -11.12 14.27
CA LEU A 330 14.94 -10.82 13.91
C LEU A 330 15.90 -11.92 14.39
N LEU A 331 15.81 -12.32 15.66
CA LEU A 331 16.67 -13.37 16.23
C LEU A 331 16.43 -14.72 15.55
N ALA A 332 15.16 -15.10 15.35
CA ALA A 332 14.80 -16.33 14.64
C ALA A 332 15.31 -16.33 13.18
N GLY A 333 15.21 -15.20 12.49
CA GLY A 333 15.73 -15.05 11.13
C GLY A 333 17.26 -15.18 11.07
N LEU A 334 17.98 -14.55 12.00
CA LEU A 334 19.44 -14.65 12.11
C LEU A 334 19.89 -16.08 12.43
N GLU A 335 19.22 -16.76 13.35
CA GLU A 335 19.46 -18.18 13.66
C GLU A 335 19.25 -19.05 12.43
N ARG A 336 18.12 -18.86 11.74
CA ARG A 336 17.80 -19.64 10.54
C ARG A 336 18.82 -19.41 9.43
N TYR A 337 19.22 -18.16 9.21
CA TYR A 337 20.24 -17.83 8.23
C TYR A 337 21.58 -18.50 8.54
N ALA A 338 22.01 -18.46 9.81
CA ALA A 338 23.26 -19.09 10.24
C ALA A 338 23.24 -20.61 9.99
N VAL A 339 22.11 -21.28 10.23
CA VAL A 339 21.94 -22.71 9.88
C VAL A 339 22.09 -22.95 8.38
N LEU A 340 21.51 -22.08 7.54
CA LEU A 340 21.58 -22.20 6.08
C LEU A 340 22.96 -21.83 5.50
N SER A 341 23.77 -21.10 6.26
CA SER A 341 25.03 -20.51 5.81
C SER A 341 26.24 -20.98 6.61
N ASP A 342 26.16 -22.17 7.22
CA ASP A 342 27.24 -22.82 7.98
C ASP A 342 27.85 -21.91 9.06
N GLY A 343 26.99 -21.27 9.84
CA GLY A 343 27.36 -20.37 10.94
C GLY A 343 27.66 -18.92 10.54
N ALA A 344 27.67 -18.60 9.24
CA ALA A 344 27.83 -17.21 8.78
C ALA A 344 26.53 -16.41 8.94
N TYR A 345 26.66 -15.13 9.26
CA TYR A 345 25.54 -14.17 9.23
C TYR A 345 25.47 -13.46 7.87
N PRO A 346 24.31 -12.90 7.48
CA PRO A 346 24.24 -12.20 6.21
C PRO A 346 25.15 -10.97 6.25
N PRO A 347 25.79 -10.59 5.13
CA PRO A 347 26.69 -9.44 5.10
C PRO A 347 25.96 -8.11 5.33
N SER A 348 24.66 -8.07 5.03
CA SER A 348 23.76 -6.96 5.31
C SER A 348 22.35 -7.48 5.61
N LEU A 349 21.53 -6.68 6.31
CA LEU A 349 20.12 -7.00 6.58
C LEU A 349 19.18 -6.39 5.52
N ARG A 350 19.59 -6.44 4.25
CA ARG A 350 18.74 -6.12 3.10
C ARG A 350 18.08 -7.40 2.59
N VAL A 351 16.79 -7.32 2.26
CA VAL A 351 16.00 -8.50 1.82
C VAL A 351 16.69 -9.22 0.66
N GLN A 352 17.16 -8.48 -0.35
CA GLN A 352 17.82 -9.06 -1.52
C GLN A 352 19.15 -9.74 -1.20
N ASP A 353 19.96 -9.18 -0.30
CA ASP A 353 21.23 -9.79 0.12
C ASP A 353 20.97 -11.07 0.91
N VAL A 354 19.99 -11.04 1.81
CA VAL A 354 19.59 -12.18 2.64
C VAL A 354 19.00 -13.29 1.77
N VAL A 355 17.96 -13.00 0.98
CA VAL A 355 17.29 -13.98 0.12
C VAL A 355 18.22 -14.49 -0.97
N GLY A 356 19.00 -13.60 -1.60
CA GLY A 356 19.94 -13.97 -2.65
C GLY A 356 21.07 -14.89 -2.16
N SER A 357 21.58 -14.68 -0.95
CA SER A 357 22.64 -15.53 -0.38
C SER A 357 22.15 -16.92 0.04
N VAL A 358 20.89 -17.06 0.47
CA VAL A 358 20.30 -18.38 0.78
C VAL A 358 19.60 -19.04 -0.41
N ALA A 359 19.47 -18.36 -1.56
CA ALA A 359 18.75 -18.87 -2.72
C ALA A 359 19.25 -20.25 -3.20
N GLY A 360 20.55 -20.50 -3.12
CA GLY A 360 21.13 -21.81 -3.46
C GLY A 360 20.73 -22.92 -2.49
N ALA A 361 20.63 -22.61 -1.19
CA ALA A 361 20.17 -23.55 -0.17
C ALA A 361 18.67 -23.82 -0.32
N ILE A 362 17.88 -22.78 -0.57
CA ILE A 362 16.45 -22.88 -0.91
C ILE A 362 16.25 -23.77 -2.15
N ALA A 363 16.96 -23.46 -3.25
CA ALA A 363 16.88 -24.23 -4.49
C ALA A 363 17.31 -25.70 -4.31
N SER A 364 18.32 -25.95 -3.48
CA SER A 364 18.75 -27.31 -3.16
C SER A 364 17.70 -28.07 -2.34
N GLY A 365 17.01 -27.40 -1.41
CA GLY A 365 15.88 -27.97 -0.67
C GLY A 365 14.71 -28.32 -1.59
N VAL A 366 14.45 -27.50 -2.61
CA VAL A 366 13.46 -27.78 -3.65
C VAL A 366 13.87 -28.98 -4.51
N ALA A 367 15.13 -29.04 -4.96
CA ALA A 367 15.63 -30.11 -5.82
C ALA A 367 15.65 -31.49 -5.13
N GLN A 368 15.66 -31.54 -3.79
CA GLN A 368 15.59 -32.77 -3.01
C GLN A 368 14.15 -33.28 -2.80
N GLN A 369 13.13 -32.55 -3.28
CA GLN A 369 11.76 -33.06 -3.25
C GLN A 369 11.57 -34.18 -4.28
N PRO A 370 10.70 -35.17 -3.98
CA PRO A 370 10.34 -36.21 -4.94
C PRO A 370 9.77 -35.57 -6.22
N GLU A 371 10.16 -36.11 -7.38
CA GLU A 371 9.69 -35.66 -8.70
C GLU A 371 8.15 -35.53 -8.70
N GLY A 372 7.65 -34.36 -9.12
CA GLY A 372 6.22 -34.05 -9.21
C GLY A 372 5.65 -33.17 -8.09
N LYS A 373 6.50 -32.50 -7.30
CA LYS A 373 6.07 -31.38 -6.43
C LYS A 373 6.89 -30.14 -6.79
N GLU A 374 6.31 -29.24 -7.57
CA GLU A 374 6.96 -27.98 -7.98
C GLU A 374 6.82 -26.88 -6.93
N THR A 375 6.18 -27.18 -5.80
CA THR A 375 5.76 -26.19 -4.80
C THR A 375 6.73 -26.15 -3.62
N LEU A 376 7.12 -24.95 -3.21
CA LEU A 376 7.98 -24.76 -2.04
C LEU A 376 7.30 -25.40 -0.82
N PRO A 377 8.01 -26.22 -0.03
CA PRO A 377 7.43 -26.78 1.18
C PRO A 377 7.06 -25.65 2.15
N ALA A 378 5.95 -25.83 2.87
CA ALA A 378 5.41 -24.84 3.82
C ALA A 378 6.46 -24.27 4.78
N GLU A 379 7.33 -25.13 5.30
CA GLU A 379 8.43 -24.74 6.19
C GLU A 379 9.40 -23.77 5.50
N LEU A 380 9.74 -24.02 4.24
CA LEU A 380 10.66 -23.18 3.48
C LEU A 380 10.02 -21.83 3.14
N MET A 381 8.72 -21.78 2.86
CA MET A 381 8.01 -20.50 2.72
C MET A 381 7.98 -19.72 4.03
N SER A 382 7.69 -20.40 5.15
CA SER A 382 7.75 -19.79 6.48
C SER A 382 9.14 -19.23 6.80
N ASP A 383 10.20 -19.94 6.42
CA ASP A 383 11.58 -19.45 6.57
C ASP A 383 11.83 -18.20 5.75
N VAL A 384 11.42 -18.19 4.48
CA VAL A 384 11.56 -17.02 3.60
C VAL A 384 10.86 -15.81 4.20
N PHE A 385 9.62 -15.97 4.70
CA PHE A 385 8.92 -14.89 5.38
C PHE A 385 9.61 -14.45 6.67
N THR A 386 10.15 -15.38 7.46
CA THR A 386 10.91 -15.05 8.67
C THR A 386 12.15 -14.22 8.33
N LEU A 387 12.90 -14.60 7.29
CA LEU A 387 14.06 -13.86 6.80
C LEU A 387 13.68 -12.48 6.26
N GLN A 388 12.54 -12.36 5.58
CA GLN A 388 12.01 -11.07 5.13
C GLN A 388 11.62 -10.18 6.31
N GLN A 389 10.91 -10.71 7.30
CA GLN A 389 10.44 -9.95 8.48
C GLN A 389 11.59 -9.56 9.43
N MET A 390 12.68 -10.33 9.44
CA MET A 390 13.95 -9.94 10.06
C MET A 390 14.51 -8.64 9.41
N CYS A 391 14.57 -8.59 8.08
CA CYS A 391 15.05 -7.41 7.35
C CYS A 391 14.13 -6.21 7.58
N ALA A 392 12.81 -6.45 7.56
CA ALA A 392 11.77 -5.48 7.86
C ALA A 392 11.93 -4.83 9.25
N PHE A 393 12.27 -5.61 10.27
CA PHE A 393 12.52 -5.08 11.61
C PHE A 393 13.75 -4.18 11.64
N TYR A 394 14.87 -4.63 11.05
CA TYR A 394 16.07 -3.79 10.92
C TYR A 394 15.76 -2.49 10.20
N GLN A 395 14.94 -2.56 9.14
CA GLN A 395 14.54 -1.39 8.39
C GLN A 395 13.76 -0.38 9.24
N ARG A 396 12.80 -0.86 10.02
CA ARG A 396 12.04 0.00 10.94
C ARG A 396 12.96 0.72 11.92
N LEU A 397 14.02 0.07 12.42
CA LEU A 397 15.00 0.72 13.31
C LEU A 397 15.70 1.91 12.61
N VAL A 398 16.01 1.78 11.32
CA VAL A 398 16.59 2.88 10.52
C VAL A 398 15.58 4.03 10.40
N GLU A 399 14.34 3.73 10.01
CA GLU A 399 13.27 4.71 9.83
C GLU A 399 12.93 5.47 11.13
N GLU A 400 12.96 4.78 12.26
CA GLU A 400 12.74 5.35 13.58
C GLU A 400 13.95 6.16 14.11
N GLY A 401 15.05 6.26 13.36
CA GLY A 401 16.25 6.96 13.80
C GLY A 401 16.91 6.31 15.02
N ARG A 402 16.82 4.97 15.13
CA ARG A 402 17.44 4.18 16.22
C ARG A 402 18.93 3.94 16.00
N ASP A 403 19.50 4.47 14.92
CA ASP A 403 20.91 4.35 14.55
C ASP A 403 21.43 2.90 14.65
N PRO A 404 20.79 1.91 13.97
CA PRO A 404 21.23 0.53 14.05
C PRO A 404 22.60 0.34 13.36
N GLU A 405 23.47 -0.45 13.99
CA GLU A 405 24.78 -0.84 13.48
C GLU A 405 24.89 -2.35 13.43
N TYR A 406 25.07 -2.89 12.22
CA TYR A 406 25.13 -4.33 11.95
C TYR A 406 26.52 -4.78 11.49
N PHE A 407 27.00 -5.91 12.01
CA PHE A 407 28.38 -6.39 11.84
C PHE A 407 28.48 -7.80 11.23
N GLY A 408 27.39 -8.34 10.66
CA GLY A 408 27.35 -9.73 10.18
C GLY A 408 28.35 -10.08 9.08
N ALA A 409 28.86 -9.10 8.33
CA ALA A 409 29.93 -9.33 7.36
C ALA A 409 31.27 -9.78 7.98
N ASN A 410 31.50 -9.51 9.28
CA ASN A 410 32.76 -9.78 9.98
C ASN A 410 32.59 -10.67 11.22
N VAL A 411 31.39 -11.17 11.48
CA VAL A 411 31.02 -11.89 12.69
C VAL A 411 30.31 -13.18 12.29
N THR A 412 30.66 -14.28 12.93
CA THR A 412 30.04 -15.60 12.74
C THR A 412 29.46 -16.11 14.04
N SER A 413 28.64 -17.17 14.00
CA SER A 413 28.09 -17.78 15.21
C SER A 413 29.14 -18.35 16.17
N GLU A 414 30.39 -18.54 15.72
CA GLU A 414 31.51 -18.99 16.57
C GLU A 414 32.08 -17.85 17.43
N ASP A 415 31.86 -16.59 17.04
CA ASP A 415 32.39 -15.40 17.70
C ASP A 415 31.51 -14.95 18.87
N GLY A 416 31.02 -15.85 19.73
CA GLY A 416 29.84 -15.63 20.59
C GLY A 416 29.78 -14.34 21.44
N ARG A 417 30.90 -13.67 21.73
CA ARG A 417 30.94 -12.37 22.45
C ARG A 417 31.11 -11.14 21.55
N ALA A 418 31.26 -11.31 20.25
CA ALA A 418 31.30 -10.22 19.30
C ALA A 418 29.89 -9.62 19.15
N VAL A 419 29.82 -8.30 19.02
CA VAL A 419 28.57 -7.59 18.77
C VAL A 419 28.16 -7.85 17.32
N LEU A 420 26.98 -8.41 17.11
CA LEU A 420 26.41 -8.66 15.79
C LEU A 420 25.53 -7.50 15.32
N LEU A 421 24.66 -7.00 16.21
CA LEU A 421 23.77 -5.87 15.95
C LEU A 421 23.63 -5.03 17.21
N ARG A 422 23.59 -3.71 17.07
CA ARG A 422 23.18 -2.83 18.17
C ARG A 422 22.36 -1.66 17.66
N TRP A 423 21.48 -1.13 18.49
CA TRP A 423 20.73 0.10 18.19
C TRP A 423 20.37 0.85 19.47
N ARG A 424 20.06 2.13 19.32
CA ARG A 424 19.63 3.01 20.41
C ARG A 424 18.19 2.70 20.81
N ILE A 425 17.92 2.47 22.10
CA ILE A 425 16.56 2.41 22.64
C ILE A 425 16.12 3.81 23.07
N ASP A 426 16.99 4.52 23.78
CA ASP A 426 16.81 5.90 24.22
C ASP A 426 18.19 6.57 24.41
N GLU A 427 18.25 7.78 24.94
CA GLU A 427 19.51 8.52 25.14
C GLU A 427 20.51 7.80 26.05
N ASN A 428 20.03 6.94 26.95
CA ASN A 428 20.82 6.30 28.00
C ASN A 428 20.95 4.79 27.82
N ALA A 429 20.37 4.19 26.77
CA ALA A 429 20.34 2.74 26.60
C ALA A 429 20.50 2.31 25.13
N LYS A 430 21.27 1.24 24.93
CA LYS A 430 21.38 0.54 23.65
C LYS A 430 20.97 -0.92 23.82
N ARG A 431 20.26 -1.44 22.83
CA ARG A 431 20.05 -2.88 22.67
C ARG A 431 21.25 -3.44 21.91
N VAL A 432 21.78 -4.57 22.36
CA VAL A 432 22.91 -5.26 21.74
C VAL A 432 22.56 -6.73 21.58
N ILE A 433 22.71 -7.25 20.36
CA ILE A 433 22.65 -8.66 20.02
C ILE A 433 24.07 -9.12 19.69
N TYR A 434 24.48 -10.20 20.32
CA TYR A 434 25.79 -10.82 20.13
C TYR A 434 25.74 -11.95 19.11
N ALA A 435 26.92 -12.44 18.72
CA ALA A 435 27.06 -13.44 17.69
C ALA A 435 26.53 -14.84 18.07
N ASP A 436 26.33 -15.14 19.35
CA ASP A 436 25.60 -16.34 19.80
C ASP A 436 24.08 -16.08 19.94
N LEU A 437 23.62 -14.94 19.42
CA LEU A 437 22.23 -14.44 19.45
C LEU A 437 21.68 -14.13 20.84
N HIS A 438 22.50 -14.06 21.89
CA HIS A 438 22.04 -13.46 23.14
C HIS A 438 21.85 -11.95 22.98
N ALA A 439 20.81 -11.40 23.62
CA ALA A 439 20.47 -9.99 23.54
C ALA A 439 20.40 -9.36 24.92
N GLU A 440 21.05 -8.21 25.09
CA GLU A 440 21.03 -7.45 26.34
C GLU A 440 20.87 -5.95 26.11
N THR A 441 20.50 -5.25 27.18
CA THR A 441 20.40 -3.79 27.17
C THR A 441 21.52 -3.20 27.99
N ILE A 442 22.37 -2.40 27.35
CA ILE A 442 23.54 -1.79 27.96
C ILE A 442 23.26 -0.30 28.17
N ALA A 443 23.57 0.21 29.37
CA ALA A 443 23.52 1.65 29.63
C ALA A 443 24.60 2.36 28.81
N SER A 444 24.20 3.38 28.04
CA SER A 444 25.15 4.28 27.40
C SER A 444 25.73 5.18 28.49
N PRO A 445 27.06 5.21 28.70
CA PRO A 445 27.65 6.17 29.62
C PRO A 445 27.31 7.57 29.10
N GLY A 446 26.59 8.36 29.91
CA GLY A 446 26.25 9.74 29.57
C GLY A 446 27.52 10.50 29.20
N THR A 447 27.61 10.94 27.95
CA THR A 447 28.74 11.72 27.42
C THR A 447 28.85 13.08 28.08
#